data_AF-V4CDI0-F1
#
_entry.id   AF-V4CDI0-F1
#
_cell.length_a   1.000
_cell.length_b   1.000
_cell.length_c   1.000
_cell.angle_alpha   90.00
_cell.angle_beta   90.00
_cell.angle_gamma   90.00
#
_symmetry.space_group_name_H-M   'P 1'
#
loop_
_entity.id
_entity.type
_entity.pdbx_description
1 polymer ?
#
loop_
_entity_poly.entity_id
_entity_poly.type
_entity_poly.pdbx_seq_one_letter_code
_entity_poly.pdbx_strand_id
1 'polypeptide(L)'
;MSADELRSRLYHSLRNRGMVNTIKSQLRNSLVTELQQSLKGRLTLQDLKTPEEGSLLHRAANSLIVDHLRSYGYDYTNSVFLPESGLSQDKVFSKEDFLQLLHISPQSRLYKQLVIFKTNTRFKGRFLWKFLSEMSAIHASATQEFGVQTDLIKVGPISSLDEKLQVLDQLYSSKRDDMYKSTSMLTEERILNFQKQMEERYQSQLKQEIRRMRENELTKLKIEEREKCRKELDQLRRDMERDYQTRYDSLLVRERNATERLHREQEIRDKEMHSQRQTLQEEISCIHQREAEVKREAEVNQRSKRLQDQRIKDKMEDLKHRELEIKRQELEFQQRLENEMAK
;
A
#
# COMPACT_ATOMS: atom_id res chain seq x y z
N MET A 1 -7.26 42.60 -7.58
CA MET A 1 -8.10 41.47 -8.03
C MET A 1 -7.97 40.37 -7.00
N SER A 2 -9.00 40.16 -6.19
CA SER A 2 -8.94 39.21 -5.07
C SER A 2 -9.01 37.77 -5.57
N ALA A 3 -8.31 36.85 -4.91
CA ALA A 3 -8.31 35.42 -5.23
C ALA A 3 -9.74 34.83 -5.28
N ASP A 4 -10.67 35.42 -4.51
CA ASP A 4 -12.06 35.00 -4.46
C ASP A 4 -12.87 35.35 -5.71
N GLU A 5 -12.56 36.46 -6.39
CA GLU A 5 -13.21 36.82 -7.66
C GLU A 5 -12.74 35.91 -8.79
N LEU A 6 -11.47 35.49 -8.76
CA LEU A 6 -10.91 34.56 -9.73
C LEU A 6 -11.50 33.16 -9.54
N ARG A 7 -11.69 32.75 -8.28
CA ARG A 7 -12.35 31.49 -7.91
C ARG A 7 -13.83 31.47 -8.31
N SER A 8 -14.57 32.55 -8.10
CA SER A 8 -15.98 32.62 -8.50
C SER A 8 -16.15 32.61 -10.03
N ARG A 9 -15.27 33.31 -10.77
CA ARG A 9 -15.26 33.28 -12.25
C ARG A 9 -14.85 31.92 -12.82
N LEU A 10 -13.86 31.26 -12.24
CA LEU A 10 -13.50 29.88 -12.62
C LEU A 10 -14.63 28.92 -12.33
N TYR A 11 -15.27 29.02 -11.16
CA TYR A 11 -16.40 28.18 -10.82
C TYR A 11 -17.58 28.38 -11.78
N HIS A 12 -17.95 29.62 -12.10
CA HIS A 12 -19.00 29.91 -13.07
C HIS A 12 -18.62 29.49 -14.49
N SER A 13 -17.37 29.67 -14.91
CA SER A 13 -16.87 29.20 -16.20
C SER A 13 -16.94 27.66 -16.32
N LEU A 14 -16.46 26.95 -15.31
CA LEU A 14 -16.50 25.48 -15.24
C LEU A 14 -17.93 24.95 -15.14
N ARG A 15 -18.83 25.68 -14.46
CA ARG A 15 -20.25 25.35 -14.33
C ARG A 15 -20.98 25.53 -15.66
N ASN A 16 -20.79 26.65 -16.35
CA ASN A 16 -21.44 26.97 -17.62
C ASN A 16 -20.96 26.04 -18.74
N ARG A 17 -19.72 25.53 -18.66
CA ARG A 17 -19.16 24.56 -19.61
C ARG A 17 -19.51 23.10 -19.31
N GLY A 18 -20.40 22.84 -18.33
CA GLY A 18 -20.84 21.50 -17.93
C GLY A 18 -19.80 20.65 -17.18
N MET A 19 -18.56 21.13 -17.07
CA MET A 19 -17.43 20.40 -16.49
C MET A 19 -17.58 20.14 -14.99
N VAL A 20 -18.35 20.97 -14.26
CA VAL A 20 -18.62 20.74 -12.84
C VAL A 20 -19.38 19.43 -12.60
N ASN A 21 -20.27 19.03 -13.49
CA ASN A 21 -21.03 17.78 -13.31
C ASN A 21 -20.16 16.56 -13.63
N THR A 22 -19.30 16.65 -14.63
CA THR A 22 -18.29 15.62 -14.96
C THR A 22 -17.28 15.48 -13.82
N ILE A 23 -16.76 16.57 -13.29
CA ILE A 23 -15.84 16.57 -12.14
C ILE A 23 -16.53 16.02 -10.88
N LYS A 24 -17.80 16.38 -10.62
CA LYS A 24 -18.57 15.79 -9.51
C LYS A 24 -18.78 14.29 -9.68
N SER A 25 -19.04 13.83 -10.91
CA SER A 25 -19.17 12.40 -11.21
C SER A 25 -17.84 11.67 -11.03
N GLN A 26 -16.74 12.28 -11.48
CA GLN A 26 -15.39 11.72 -11.33
C GLN A 26 -14.96 11.70 -9.87
N LEU A 27 -15.22 12.75 -9.09
CA LEU A 27 -14.96 12.80 -7.65
C LEU A 27 -15.81 11.77 -6.90
N ARG A 28 -17.09 11.60 -7.26
CA ARG A 28 -17.93 10.54 -6.67
C ARG A 28 -17.35 9.16 -6.96
N ASN A 29 -16.96 8.90 -8.20
CA ASN A 29 -16.34 7.62 -8.57
C ASN A 29 -15.01 7.41 -7.84
N SER A 30 -14.15 8.43 -7.77
CA SER A 30 -12.85 8.36 -7.08
C SER A 30 -13.03 8.12 -5.58
N LEU A 31 -14.00 8.79 -4.96
CA LEU A 31 -14.28 8.66 -3.53
C LEU A 31 -14.93 7.31 -3.21
N VAL A 32 -15.80 6.79 -4.08
CA VAL A 32 -16.31 5.42 -3.99
C VAL A 32 -15.17 4.40 -4.13
N THR A 33 -14.24 4.59 -5.07
CA THR A 33 -13.09 3.68 -5.21
C THR A 33 -12.11 3.75 -4.04
N GLU A 34 -11.87 4.94 -3.48
CA GLU A 34 -11.02 5.11 -2.28
C GLU A 34 -11.68 4.57 -1.01
N LEU A 35 -13.00 4.75 -0.85
CA LEU A 35 -13.75 4.11 0.22
C LEU A 35 -13.72 2.58 0.08
N GLN A 36 -13.86 2.05 -1.13
CA GLN A 36 -13.74 0.61 -1.40
C GLN A 36 -12.33 0.05 -1.15
N GLN A 37 -11.28 0.85 -1.32
CA GLN A 37 -9.89 0.44 -1.08
C GLN A 37 -9.45 0.59 0.39
N SER A 38 -9.92 1.63 1.09
CA SER A 38 -9.62 1.87 2.51
C SER A 38 -10.38 0.92 3.45
N LEU A 39 -11.55 0.44 3.04
CA LEU A 39 -12.22 -0.70 3.66
C LEU A 39 -11.59 -2.00 3.14
N LYS A 40 -10.57 -2.52 3.83
CA LYS A 40 -10.13 -3.92 3.71
C LYS A 40 -11.19 -4.88 4.27
N GLY A 41 -12.35 -4.86 3.64
CA GLY A 41 -13.46 -5.77 3.80
C GLY A 41 -14.26 -5.59 2.54
N ARG A 42 -14.38 -6.64 1.72
CA ARG A 42 -15.28 -6.67 0.58
C ARG A 42 -16.65 -6.16 1.04
N LEU A 43 -16.97 -4.90 0.74
CA LEU A 43 -18.34 -4.56 0.38
C LEU A 43 -18.53 -5.17 -1.01
N THR A 44 -18.55 -6.51 -1.05
CA THR A 44 -19.27 -7.17 -2.11
C THR A 44 -20.66 -6.55 -2.08
N LEU A 45 -21.20 -6.30 -3.27
CA LEU A 45 -22.63 -6.18 -3.53
C LEU A 45 -23.40 -7.46 -3.10
N GLN A 46 -22.96 -8.17 -2.05
CA GLN A 46 -23.55 -9.36 -1.46
C GLN A 46 -24.41 -9.04 -0.24
N ASP A 47 -24.33 -7.82 0.32
CA ASP A 47 -25.26 -7.38 1.38
C ASP A 47 -26.49 -6.64 0.84
N LEU A 48 -26.53 -6.33 -0.45
CA LEU A 48 -27.80 -6.28 -1.15
C LEU A 48 -28.15 -7.74 -1.43
N LYS A 49 -28.96 -8.35 -0.57
CA LYS A 49 -29.79 -9.47 -1.00
C LYS A 49 -30.56 -8.97 -2.21
N THR A 50 -30.04 -9.17 -3.41
CA THR A 50 -30.86 -9.26 -4.61
C THR A 50 -31.93 -10.27 -4.26
N PRO A 51 -33.22 -9.90 -4.24
CA PRO A 51 -34.27 -10.89 -4.20
C PRO A 51 -33.94 -11.83 -5.35
N GLU A 52 -33.67 -13.09 -5.02
CA GLU A 52 -33.46 -14.19 -5.98
C GLU A 52 -34.34 -13.94 -7.18
N GLU A 53 -33.75 -13.88 -8.39
CA GLU A 53 -34.43 -13.77 -9.69
C GLU A 53 -35.94 -13.67 -9.52
N GLY A 54 -36.40 -12.48 -9.08
CA GLY A 54 -37.76 -12.36 -8.59
C GLY A 54 -38.67 -12.87 -9.70
N SER A 55 -39.70 -13.64 -9.33
CA SER A 55 -40.66 -14.22 -10.28
C SER A 55 -40.89 -13.25 -11.43
N LEU A 56 -41.06 -13.71 -12.68
CA LEU A 56 -41.20 -12.83 -13.85
C LEU A 56 -42.12 -11.60 -13.60
N LEU A 57 -43.13 -11.76 -12.74
CA LEU A 57 -44.00 -10.72 -12.19
C LEU A 57 -43.29 -9.63 -11.35
N HIS A 58 -42.35 -9.96 -10.47
CA HIS A 58 -41.53 -9.00 -9.74
C HIS A 58 -40.65 -8.16 -10.67
N ARG A 59 -40.03 -8.80 -11.68
CA ARG A 59 -39.27 -8.08 -12.71
C ARG A 59 -40.18 -7.17 -13.55
N ALA A 60 -41.40 -7.62 -13.85
CA ALA A 60 -42.41 -6.84 -14.54
C ALA A 60 -42.89 -5.64 -13.70
N ALA A 61 -43.10 -5.81 -12.39
CA ALA A 61 -43.46 -4.73 -11.47
C ALA A 61 -42.35 -3.66 -11.40
N ASN A 62 -41.10 -4.09 -11.27
CA ASN A 62 -39.97 -3.15 -11.25
C ASN A 62 -39.82 -2.43 -12.60
N SER A 63 -40.05 -3.12 -13.73
CA SER A 63 -40.06 -2.49 -15.06
C SER A 63 -41.16 -1.45 -15.22
N LEU A 64 -42.34 -1.68 -14.64
CA LEU A 64 -43.47 -0.75 -14.65
C LEU A 64 -43.17 0.53 -13.85
N ILE A 65 -42.46 0.39 -12.73
CA ILE A 65 -41.98 1.52 -11.92
C ILE A 65 -40.92 2.31 -12.70
N VAL A 66 -39.99 1.64 -13.39
CA VAL A 66 -38.98 2.31 -14.24
C VAL A 66 -39.63 3.12 -15.37
N ASP A 67 -40.62 2.57 -16.09
CA ASP A 67 -41.36 3.31 -17.14
C ASP A 67 -42.07 4.54 -16.55
N HIS A 68 -42.61 4.39 -15.33
CA HIS A 68 -43.27 5.48 -14.63
C HIS A 68 -42.31 6.60 -14.20
N LEU A 69 -41.19 6.25 -13.59
CA LEU A 69 -40.16 7.20 -13.14
C LEU A 69 -39.56 7.96 -14.33
N ARG A 70 -39.25 7.25 -15.44
CA ARG A 70 -38.77 7.87 -16.69
C ARG A 70 -39.79 8.84 -17.26
N SER A 71 -41.06 8.43 -17.32
CA SER A 71 -42.10 9.28 -17.88
C SER A 71 -42.40 10.51 -17.03
N TYR A 72 -42.16 10.49 -15.69
CA TYR A 72 -42.29 11.66 -14.79
C TYR A 72 -41.03 12.53 -14.75
N GLY A 73 -39.94 12.14 -15.42
CA GLY A 73 -38.69 12.88 -15.40
C GLY A 73 -37.98 12.82 -14.04
N TYR A 74 -38.21 11.75 -13.28
CA TYR A 74 -37.51 11.51 -12.01
C TYR A 74 -36.14 10.89 -12.26
N ASP A 75 -35.27 11.63 -12.96
CA ASP A 75 -33.99 11.12 -13.46
C ASP A 75 -33.06 10.66 -12.32
N TYR A 76 -33.02 11.42 -11.22
CA TYR A 76 -32.21 11.08 -10.05
C TYR A 76 -32.66 9.77 -9.40
N THR A 77 -33.96 9.64 -9.13
CA THR A 77 -34.54 8.43 -8.52
C THR A 77 -34.39 7.23 -9.44
N ASN A 78 -34.58 7.41 -10.75
CA ASN A 78 -34.39 6.35 -11.74
C ASN A 78 -32.93 5.88 -11.83
N SER A 79 -31.94 6.77 -11.72
CA SER A 79 -30.51 6.43 -11.73
C SER A 79 -30.06 5.64 -10.50
N VAL A 80 -30.73 5.80 -9.36
CA VAL A 80 -30.46 5.04 -8.13
C VAL A 80 -31.26 3.73 -8.11
N PHE A 81 -32.52 3.77 -8.55
CA PHE A 81 -33.43 2.62 -8.54
C PHE A 81 -33.03 1.49 -9.51
N LEU A 82 -32.49 1.81 -10.70
CA LEU A 82 -32.05 0.81 -11.67
C LEU A 82 -30.97 -0.15 -11.12
N PRO A 83 -29.84 0.33 -10.57
CA PRO A 83 -28.84 -0.56 -9.97
C PRO A 83 -29.34 -1.22 -8.67
N GLU A 84 -30.17 -0.54 -7.87
CA GLU A 84 -30.73 -1.11 -6.63
C GLU A 84 -31.73 -2.26 -6.89
N SER A 85 -32.52 -2.17 -7.97
CA SER A 85 -33.49 -3.21 -8.36
C SER A 85 -32.88 -4.36 -9.18
N GLY A 86 -31.58 -4.31 -9.46
CA GLY A 86 -30.88 -5.30 -10.31
C GLY A 86 -31.28 -5.26 -11.79
N LEU A 87 -31.97 -4.20 -12.23
CA LEU A 87 -32.39 -4.02 -13.62
C LEU A 87 -31.35 -3.23 -14.41
N SER A 88 -30.78 -3.84 -15.44
CA SER A 88 -30.03 -3.12 -16.48
C SER A 88 -31.00 -2.49 -17.48
N GLN A 89 -30.60 -1.41 -18.16
CA GLN A 89 -31.44 -0.74 -19.18
C GLN A 89 -31.93 -1.70 -20.28
N ASP A 90 -31.18 -2.78 -20.52
CA ASP A 90 -31.43 -3.83 -21.51
C ASP A 90 -32.44 -4.91 -21.04
N LYS A 91 -32.81 -4.88 -19.76
CA LYS A 91 -33.67 -5.89 -19.11
C LYS A 91 -35.08 -5.38 -18.78
N VAL A 92 -35.44 -4.17 -19.19
CA VAL A 92 -36.75 -3.56 -18.95
C VAL A 92 -37.76 -4.10 -19.95
N PHE A 93 -38.88 -4.67 -19.47
CA PHE A 93 -39.94 -5.17 -20.34
C PHE A 93 -40.62 -4.04 -21.12
N SER A 94 -40.92 -4.28 -22.40
CA SER A 94 -41.78 -3.40 -23.18
C SER A 94 -43.22 -3.49 -22.70
N LYS A 95 -44.04 -2.48 -23.04
CA LYS A 95 -45.47 -2.44 -22.71
C LYS A 95 -46.22 -3.66 -23.28
N GLU A 96 -45.77 -4.13 -24.43
CA GLU A 96 -46.32 -5.31 -25.11
C GLU A 96 -45.94 -6.61 -24.39
N ASP A 97 -44.69 -6.74 -23.96
CA ASP A 97 -44.21 -7.89 -23.18
C ASP A 97 -44.93 -8.02 -21.83
N PHE A 98 -45.23 -6.88 -21.19
CA PHE A 98 -45.97 -6.84 -19.93
C PHE A 98 -47.42 -7.34 -20.09
N LEU A 99 -48.10 -6.95 -21.18
CA LEU A 99 -49.46 -7.39 -21.47
C LEU A 99 -49.53 -8.88 -21.81
N GLN A 100 -48.51 -9.41 -22.48
CA GLN A 100 -48.36 -10.84 -22.75
C GLN A 100 -48.11 -11.63 -21.45
N LEU A 101 -47.27 -11.11 -20.54
CA LEU A 101 -46.98 -11.76 -19.27
C LEU A 101 -48.20 -11.86 -18.34
N LEU A 102 -49.11 -10.87 -18.39
CA LEU A 102 -50.37 -10.90 -17.65
C LEU A 102 -51.49 -11.69 -18.34
N HIS A 103 -51.20 -12.40 -19.44
CA HIS A 103 -52.17 -13.15 -20.24
C HIS A 103 -53.40 -12.33 -20.69
N ILE A 104 -53.24 -11.02 -20.88
CA ILE A 104 -54.35 -10.17 -21.34
C ILE A 104 -54.47 -10.36 -22.84
N SER A 105 -55.51 -11.06 -23.28
CA SER A 105 -55.70 -11.37 -24.69
C SER A 105 -55.88 -10.09 -25.53
N PRO A 106 -55.34 -10.01 -26.77
CA PRO A 106 -55.53 -8.87 -27.66
C PRO A 106 -57.00 -8.54 -27.98
N GLN A 107 -57.87 -9.53 -27.76
CA GLN A 107 -59.31 -9.46 -27.99
C GLN A 107 -60.07 -8.91 -26.77
N SER A 108 -59.46 -8.92 -25.59
CA SER A 108 -60.04 -8.39 -24.35
C SER A 108 -60.32 -6.89 -24.47
N ARG A 109 -61.45 -6.46 -23.91
CA ARG A 109 -61.83 -5.04 -23.80
C ARG A 109 -60.73 -4.21 -23.12
N LEU A 110 -60.02 -4.81 -22.15
CA LEU A 110 -58.92 -4.18 -21.43
C LEU A 110 -57.70 -3.93 -22.32
N TYR A 111 -57.32 -4.90 -23.15
CA TYR A 111 -56.20 -4.73 -24.08
C TYR A 111 -56.51 -3.60 -25.09
N LYS A 112 -57.72 -3.60 -25.65
CA LYS A 112 -58.17 -2.57 -26.58
C LYS A 112 -58.19 -1.19 -25.92
N GLN A 113 -58.64 -1.06 -24.68
CA GLN A 113 -58.64 0.24 -23.98
C GLN A 113 -57.23 0.70 -23.59
N LEU A 114 -56.32 -0.21 -23.23
CA LEU A 114 -54.93 0.11 -22.88
C LEU A 114 -54.07 0.48 -24.12
N VAL A 115 -54.36 -0.10 -25.30
CA VAL A 115 -53.57 0.10 -26.53
C VAL A 115 -54.20 1.11 -27.50
N ILE A 116 -55.53 1.13 -27.68
CA ILE A 116 -56.20 1.83 -28.80
C ILE A 116 -56.63 3.27 -28.45
N PHE A 117 -56.72 3.67 -27.18
CA PHE A 117 -57.09 5.04 -26.81
C PHE A 117 -55.93 6.04 -27.02
N LYS A 118 -55.72 6.43 -28.29
CA LYS A 118 -54.93 7.59 -28.67
C LYS A 118 -55.70 8.87 -28.32
N THR A 119 -55.00 9.74 -27.58
CA THR A 119 -55.12 11.20 -27.64
C THR A 119 -56.49 11.81 -27.30
N ASN A 120 -56.90 11.77 -26.04
CA ASN A 120 -57.63 12.92 -25.49
C ASN A 120 -57.61 12.95 -23.96
N THR A 121 -56.61 13.62 -23.38
CA THR A 121 -56.61 14.27 -22.06
C THR A 121 -55.18 14.64 -21.69
N ARG A 122 -54.99 15.80 -21.05
CA ARG A 122 -53.72 16.49 -20.76
C ARG A 122 -52.73 15.75 -19.83
N PHE A 123 -52.91 14.45 -19.61
CA PHE A 123 -52.04 13.63 -18.78
C PHE A 123 -51.12 12.80 -19.68
N LYS A 124 -50.01 13.40 -20.10
CA LYS A 124 -48.90 12.72 -20.79
C LYS A 124 -48.14 11.80 -19.82
N GLY A 125 -48.84 10.84 -19.23
CA GLY A 125 -48.34 10.10 -18.08
C GLY A 125 -48.92 8.69 -17.93
N ARG A 126 -48.18 7.73 -18.50
CA ARG A 126 -47.82 6.44 -17.87
C ARG A 126 -48.84 5.33 -17.88
N PHE A 127 -48.41 4.25 -18.53
CA PHE A 127 -49.08 2.97 -18.61
C PHE A 127 -49.54 2.43 -17.24
N LEU A 128 -48.73 2.60 -16.18
CA LEU A 128 -49.08 2.25 -14.80
C LEU A 128 -50.35 2.94 -14.28
N TRP A 129 -50.49 4.26 -14.50
CA TRP A 129 -51.65 5.00 -14.00
C TRP A 129 -52.94 4.55 -14.71
N LYS A 130 -52.84 4.35 -16.04
CA LYS A 130 -53.96 3.85 -16.85
C LYS A 130 -54.38 2.43 -16.46
N PHE A 131 -53.41 1.57 -16.19
CA PHE A 131 -53.68 0.20 -15.74
C PHE A 131 -54.44 0.18 -14.41
N LEU A 132 -54.00 0.99 -13.43
CA LEU A 132 -54.66 1.07 -12.13
C LEU A 132 -56.07 1.69 -12.20
N SER A 133 -56.27 2.72 -13.02
CA SER A 133 -57.60 3.33 -13.18
C SER A 133 -58.62 2.36 -13.79
N GLU A 134 -58.21 1.56 -14.76
CA GLU A 134 -59.09 0.58 -15.40
C GLU A 134 -59.40 -0.62 -14.49
N MET A 135 -58.41 -1.11 -13.73
CA MET A 135 -58.65 -2.13 -12.69
C MET A 135 -59.65 -1.64 -11.64
N SER A 136 -59.52 -0.39 -11.20
CA SER A 136 -60.47 0.21 -10.26
C SER A 136 -61.89 0.31 -10.84
N ALA A 137 -62.04 0.62 -12.13
CA ALA A 137 -63.35 0.73 -12.78
C ALA A 137 -64.05 -0.63 -12.91
N ILE A 138 -63.30 -1.70 -13.16
CA ILE A 138 -63.84 -3.07 -13.21
C ILE A 138 -64.35 -3.52 -11.84
N HIS A 139 -63.55 -3.32 -10.79
CA HIS A 139 -63.94 -3.72 -9.44
C HIS A 139 -65.16 -2.94 -8.93
N ALA A 140 -65.29 -1.65 -9.29
CA ALA A 140 -66.47 -0.85 -8.97
C ALA A 140 -67.75 -1.35 -9.68
N SER A 141 -67.61 -2.09 -10.78
CA SER A 141 -68.74 -2.62 -11.57
C SER A 141 -69.10 -4.08 -11.22
N ALA A 142 -68.35 -4.74 -10.32
CA ALA A 142 -68.44 -6.19 -10.08
C ALA A 142 -69.40 -6.60 -8.94
N THR A 143 -70.09 -5.66 -8.29
CA THR A 143 -71.09 -5.96 -7.26
C THR A 143 -72.45 -6.23 -7.91
N GLN A 144 -72.64 -7.43 -8.46
CA GLN A 144 -73.97 -7.96 -8.81
C GLN A 144 -74.27 -9.17 -7.90
N GLU A 145 -75.30 -9.04 -7.06
CA GLU A 145 -75.82 -10.13 -6.22
C GLU A 145 -76.56 -11.16 -7.08
N PHE A 146 -76.22 -12.44 -6.94
CA PHE A 146 -77.02 -13.56 -7.46
C PHE A 146 -77.85 -14.13 -6.31
N GLY A 147 -79.18 -13.98 -6.36
CA GLY A 147 -80.09 -14.63 -5.42
C GLY A 147 -80.21 -16.12 -5.71
N VAL A 148 -80.04 -16.97 -4.68
CA VAL A 148 -80.26 -18.42 -4.74
C VAL A 148 -81.64 -18.73 -4.14
N GLN A 149 -82.51 -19.34 -4.94
CA GLN A 149 -83.86 -19.77 -4.55
C GLN A 149 -83.80 -21.17 -3.91
N THR A 150 -84.43 -21.33 -2.74
CA THR A 150 -84.64 -22.61 -2.05
C THR A 150 -85.99 -23.19 -2.44
N ASP A 151 -86.01 -24.27 -3.22
CA ASP A 151 -87.22 -25.09 -3.39
C ASP A 151 -87.30 -26.11 -2.23
N LEU A 152 -88.33 -25.91 -1.42
CA LEU A 152 -88.75 -26.80 -0.35
C LEU A 152 -89.56 -27.98 -0.94
N ILE A 153 -89.30 -29.17 -0.38
CA ILE A 153 -90.21 -30.33 -0.27
C ILE A 153 -90.32 -31.24 -1.51
N LYS A 154 -89.58 -32.36 -1.48
CA LYS A 154 -90.08 -33.65 -1.94
C LYS A 154 -90.27 -34.56 -0.73
N VAL A 155 -91.53 -34.80 -0.37
CA VAL A 155 -91.95 -35.81 0.61
C VAL A 155 -91.67 -37.20 0.02
N GLY A 156 -90.75 -37.94 0.63
CA GLY A 156 -90.59 -39.39 0.45
C GLY A 156 -91.36 -40.17 1.54
N PRO A 157 -91.53 -41.50 1.37
CA PRO A 157 -92.51 -42.30 2.10
C PRO A 157 -92.21 -42.36 3.61
N ILE A 158 -93.27 -42.49 4.41
CA ILE A 158 -93.22 -42.53 5.87
C ILE A 158 -92.47 -43.80 6.30
N SER A 159 -91.16 -43.70 6.56
CA SER A 159 -90.40 -44.71 7.29
C SER A 159 -90.85 -44.78 8.75
N SER A 160 -90.84 -45.99 9.32
CA SER A 160 -91.28 -46.22 10.70
C SER A 160 -90.39 -45.42 11.66
N LEU A 161 -90.96 -44.97 12.78
CA LEU A 161 -90.24 -44.13 13.75
C LEU A 161 -88.97 -44.82 14.27
N ASP A 162 -89.00 -46.15 14.41
CA ASP A 162 -87.85 -46.95 14.87
C ASP A 162 -86.71 -46.94 13.85
N GLU A 163 -87.00 -47.01 12.55
CA GLU A 163 -85.96 -46.87 11.50
C GLU A 163 -85.36 -45.47 11.50
N LYS A 164 -86.17 -44.43 11.71
CA LYS A 164 -85.67 -43.05 11.81
C LYS A 164 -84.81 -42.85 13.05
N LEU A 165 -85.19 -43.44 14.18
CA LEU A 165 -84.41 -43.41 15.43
C LEU A 165 -83.11 -44.20 15.30
N GLN A 166 -83.12 -45.36 14.64
CA GLN A 166 -81.91 -46.15 14.40
C GLN A 166 -80.93 -45.45 13.45
N VAL A 167 -81.43 -44.79 12.41
CA VAL A 167 -80.63 -43.93 11.53
C VAL A 167 -80.08 -42.73 12.31
N LEU A 168 -80.88 -42.12 13.18
CA LEU A 168 -80.39 -41.07 14.07
C LEU A 168 -79.26 -41.58 14.97
N ASP A 169 -79.44 -42.70 15.66
CA ASP A 169 -78.43 -43.27 16.57
C ASP A 169 -77.13 -43.63 15.84
N GLN A 170 -77.23 -44.16 14.61
CA GLN A 170 -76.06 -44.41 13.76
C GLN A 170 -75.37 -43.11 13.36
N LEU A 171 -76.13 -42.08 12.96
CA LEU A 171 -75.57 -40.77 12.60
C LEU A 171 -74.91 -40.08 13.79
N TYR A 172 -75.51 -40.14 14.97
CA TYR A 172 -74.94 -39.56 16.19
C TYR A 172 -73.74 -40.35 16.71
N SER A 173 -73.76 -41.68 16.60
CA SER A 173 -72.61 -42.52 16.93
C SER A 173 -71.44 -42.27 15.99
N SER A 174 -71.69 -42.21 14.68
CA SER A 174 -70.68 -41.84 13.68
C SER A 174 -70.15 -40.43 13.94
N LYS A 175 -71.01 -39.44 14.15
CA LYS A 175 -70.61 -38.06 14.44
C LYS A 175 -69.79 -37.94 15.72
N ARG A 176 -70.13 -38.73 16.75
CA ARG A 176 -69.38 -38.79 18.00
C ARG A 176 -68.00 -39.41 17.78
N ASP A 177 -67.91 -40.51 17.04
CA ASP A 177 -66.64 -41.18 16.73
C ASP A 177 -65.76 -40.29 15.83
N ASP A 178 -66.36 -39.59 14.87
CA ASP A 178 -65.68 -38.60 14.04
C ASP A 178 -65.19 -37.40 14.87
N MET A 179 -65.97 -36.96 15.86
CA MET A 179 -65.54 -35.95 16.82
C MET A 179 -64.37 -36.43 17.68
N TYR A 180 -64.39 -37.67 18.17
CA TYR A 180 -63.29 -38.23 18.95
C TYR A 180 -62.03 -38.41 18.11
N LYS A 181 -62.13 -38.95 16.90
CA LYS A 181 -61.01 -39.06 15.96
C LYS A 181 -60.43 -37.69 15.62
N SER A 182 -61.28 -36.71 15.30
CA SER A 182 -60.85 -35.34 15.02
C SER A 182 -60.14 -34.72 16.22
N THR A 183 -60.68 -34.91 17.43
CA THR A 183 -60.06 -34.40 18.66
C THR A 183 -58.72 -35.10 18.94
N SER A 184 -58.63 -36.42 18.76
CA SER A 184 -57.39 -37.19 18.91
C SER A 184 -56.32 -36.72 17.92
N MET A 185 -56.67 -36.58 16.64
CA MET A 185 -55.74 -36.08 15.61
C MET A 185 -55.24 -34.67 15.92
N LEU A 186 -56.11 -33.77 16.39
CA LEU A 186 -55.71 -32.43 16.82
C LEU A 186 -54.76 -32.47 18.03
N THR A 187 -54.97 -33.38 18.99
CA THR A 187 -54.05 -33.54 20.12
C THR A 187 -52.70 -34.13 19.71
N GLU A 188 -52.68 -35.12 18.82
CA GLU A 188 -51.47 -35.70 18.26
C GLU A 188 -50.69 -34.66 17.45
N GLU A 189 -51.38 -33.86 16.63
CA GLU A 189 -50.76 -32.76 15.88
C GLU A 189 -50.12 -31.73 16.81
N ARG A 190 -50.77 -31.38 17.93
CA ARG A 190 -50.20 -30.50 18.95
C ARG A 190 -48.94 -31.11 19.57
N ILE A 191 -48.96 -32.38 19.93
CA ILE A 191 -47.80 -33.08 20.52
C ILE A 191 -46.63 -33.09 19.53
N LEU A 192 -46.89 -33.42 18.26
CA LEU A 192 -45.87 -33.43 17.21
C LEU A 192 -45.29 -32.03 16.96
N ASN A 193 -46.14 -31.00 16.98
CA ASN A 193 -45.70 -29.61 16.88
C ASN A 193 -44.84 -29.19 18.08
N PHE A 194 -45.18 -29.59 19.30
CA PHE A 194 -44.35 -29.33 20.48
C PHE A 194 -43.01 -30.05 20.40
N GLN A 195 -43.00 -31.32 19.98
CA GLN A 195 -41.77 -32.07 19.77
C GLN A 195 -40.87 -31.39 18.73
N LYS A 196 -41.45 -31.01 17.59
CA LYS A 196 -40.73 -30.30 16.52
C LYS A 196 -40.15 -28.97 17.01
N GLN A 197 -40.92 -28.18 17.76
CA GLN A 197 -40.44 -26.92 18.33
C GLN A 197 -39.29 -27.14 19.33
N MET A 198 -39.36 -28.18 20.15
CA MET A 198 -38.29 -28.53 21.09
C MET A 198 -37.03 -28.97 20.36
N GLU A 199 -37.16 -29.82 19.34
CA GLU A 199 -36.05 -30.25 18.48
C GLU A 199 -35.42 -29.06 17.74
N GLU A 200 -36.23 -28.17 17.17
CA GLU A 200 -35.76 -26.96 16.50
C GLU A 200 -34.98 -26.04 17.46
N ARG A 201 -35.47 -25.85 18.70
CA ARG A 201 -34.76 -25.07 19.73
C ARG A 201 -33.42 -25.72 20.08
N TYR A 202 -33.41 -27.02 20.32
CA TYR A 202 -32.18 -27.76 20.64
C TYR A 202 -31.16 -27.70 19.50
N GLN A 203 -31.60 -27.95 18.27
CA GLN A 203 -30.74 -27.83 17.09
C GLN A 203 -30.20 -26.41 16.90
N SER A 204 -31.02 -25.38 17.15
CA SER A 204 -30.60 -24.00 17.08
C SER A 204 -29.51 -23.67 18.11
N GLN A 205 -29.70 -24.12 19.36
CA GLN A 205 -28.71 -23.96 20.43
C GLN A 205 -27.41 -24.70 20.10
N LEU A 206 -27.49 -25.96 19.65
CA LEU A 206 -26.33 -26.73 19.25
C LEU A 206 -25.56 -26.07 18.10
N LYS A 207 -26.27 -25.58 17.07
CA LYS A 207 -25.67 -24.82 15.97
C LYS A 207 -25.01 -23.53 16.45
N GLN A 208 -25.54 -22.88 17.49
CA GLN A 208 -24.94 -21.69 18.07
C GLN A 208 -23.68 -22.02 18.86
N GLU A 209 -23.70 -23.07 19.68
CA GLU A 209 -22.53 -23.53 20.44
C GLU A 209 -21.40 -23.99 19.51
N ILE A 210 -21.72 -24.76 18.46
CA ILE A 210 -20.72 -25.14 17.45
C ILE A 210 -20.12 -23.92 16.76
N ARG A 211 -20.94 -22.89 16.44
CA ARG A 211 -20.42 -21.64 15.85
C ARG A 211 -19.47 -20.92 16.80
N ARG A 212 -19.84 -20.77 18.08
CA ARG A 212 -19.00 -20.17 19.11
C ARG A 212 -17.67 -20.91 19.26
N MET A 213 -17.71 -22.24 19.33
CA MET A 213 -16.52 -23.08 19.42
C MET A 213 -15.60 -22.89 18.22
N ARG A 214 -16.14 -22.93 17.00
CA ARG A 214 -15.37 -22.70 15.77
C ARG A 214 -14.77 -21.30 15.69
N GLU A 215 -15.51 -20.27 16.09
CA GLU A 215 -15.02 -18.90 16.14
C GLU A 215 -13.88 -18.76 17.17
N ASN A 216 -14.03 -19.37 18.35
CA ASN A 216 -12.99 -19.38 19.37
C ASN A 216 -11.73 -20.13 18.90
N GLU A 217 -11.86 -21.29 18.26
CA GLU A 217 -10.71 -22.00 17.67
C GLU A 217 -10.05 -21.20 16.55
N LEU A 218 -10.83 -20.59 15.67
CA LEU A 218 -10.31 -19.75 14.59
C LEU A 218 -9.55 -18.54 15.14
N THR A 219 -10.06 -17.89 16.20
CA THR A 219 -9.37 -16.77 16.84
C THR A 219 -8.08 -17.21 17.52
N LYS A 220 -8.08 -18.34 18.23
CA LYS A 220 -6.87 -18.92 18.83
C LYS A 220 -5.81 -19.23 17.77
N LEU A 221 -6.18 -19.95 16.70
CA LEU A 221 -5.27 -20.27 15.61
C LEU A 221 -4.70 -19.01 14.94
N LYS A 222 -5.53 -17.98 14.73
CA LYS A 222 -5.06 -16.70 14.20
C LYS A 222 -4.05 -15.99 15.11
N ILE A 223 -4.26 -16.05 16.43
CA ILE A 223 -3.34 -15.47 17.40
C ILE A 223 -2.02 -16.26 17.41
N GLU A 224 -2.09 -17.58 17.49
CA GLU A 224 -0.91 -18.45 17.47
C GLU A 224 -0.07 -18.28 16.20
N GLU A 225 -0.70 -18.23 15.02
CA GLU A 225 0.02 -17.99 13.76
C GLU A 225 0.66 -16.60 13.73
N ARG A 226 -0.04 -15.56 14.21
CA ARG A 226 0.55 -14.21 14.33
C ARG A 226 1.75 -14.19 15.29
N GLU A 227 1.66 -14.90 16.40
CA GLU A 227 2.75 -15.02 17.36
C GLU A 227 3.95 -15.78 16.79
N LYS A 228 3.71 -16.86 16.03
CA LYS A 228 4.78 -17.60 15.33
C LYS A 228 5.48 -16.70 14.30
N CYS A 229 4.73 -16.06 13.40
CA CYS A 229 5.30 -15.14 12.42
C CYS A 229 6.07 -14.00 13.11
N ARG A 230 5.54 -13.45 14.21
CA ARG A 230 6.24 -12.42 14.98
C ARG A 230 7.57 -12.94 15.56
N LYS A 231 7.57 -14.14 16.15
CA LYS A 231 8.79 -14.77 16.69
C LYS A 231 9.82 -15.04 15.60
N GLU A 232 9.41 -15.50 14.43
CA GLU A 232 10.30 -15.71 13.28
C GLU A 232 10.91 -14.39 12.78
N LEU A 233 10.11 -13.33 12.68
CA LEU A 233 10.61 -11.99 12.31
C LEU A 233 11.58 -11.44 13.36
N ASP A 234 11.28 -11.60 14.65
CA ASP A 234 12.15 -11.15 15.74
C ASP A 234 13.43 -11.99 15.81
N GLN A 235 13.39 -13.27 15.45
CA GLN A 235 14.58 -14.10 15.31
C GLN A 235 15.44 -13.65 14.14
N LEU A 236 14.84 -13.47 12.95
CA LEU A 236 15.55 -13.01 11.76
C LEU A 236 16.22 -11.64 11.98
N ARG A 237 15.54 -10.72 12.65
CA ARG A 237 16.12 -9.42 13.03
C ARG A 237 17.36 -9.58 13.91
N ARG A 238 17.26 -10.39 14.97
CA ARG A 238 18.39 -10.65 15.88
C ARG A 238 19.55 -11.35 15.18
N ASP A 239 19.27 -12.26 14.25
CA ASP A 239 20.29 -12.95 13.47
C ASP A 239 21.01 -11.96 12.53
N MET A 240 20.26 -11.11 11.82
CA MET A 240 20.83 -10.04 11.00
C MET A 240 21.67 -9.05 11.82
N GLU A 241 21.18 -8.61 12.98
CA GLU A 241 21.92 -7.73 13.90
C GLU A 241 23.23 -8.38 14.35
N ARG A 242 23.21 -9.68 14.71
CA ARG A 242 24.42 -10.42 15.09
C ARG A 242 25.41 -10.55 13.92
N ASP A 243 24.92 -10.79 12.72
CA ASP A 243 25.76 -10.86 11.52
C ASP A 243 26.41 -9.51 11.20
N TYR A 244 25.64 -8.41 11.28
CA TYR A 244 26.18 -7.06 11.09
C TYR A 244 27.20 -6.70 12.16
N GLN A 245 26.91 -7.01 13.43
CA GLN A 245 27.84 -6.75 14.53
C GLN A 245 29.15 -7.52 14.34
N THR A 246 29.07 -8.81 14.02
CA THR A 246 30.25 -9.65 13.78
C THR A 246 31.08 -9.12 12.60
N ARG A 247 30.43 -8.71 11.51
CA ARG A 247 31.12 -8.10 10.36
C ARG A 247 31.78 -6.78 10.74
N TYR A 248 31.07 -5.92 11.46
CA TYR A 248 31.58 -4.64 11.95
C TYR A 248 32.81 -4.83 12.83
N ASP A 249 32.73 -5.71 13.84
CA ASP A 249 33.85 -6.00 14.75
C ASP A 249 35.05 -6.58 13.97
N SER A 250 34.81 -7.45 12.98
CA SER A 250 35.87 -7.99 12.13
C SER A 250 36.59 -6.92 11.31
N LEU A 251 35.83 -5.93 10.80
CA LEU A 251 36.38 -4.81 10.02
C LEU A 251 37.15 -3.86 10.94
N LEU A 252 36.62 -3.57 12.12
CA LEU A 252 37.26 -2.72 13.11
C LEU A 252 38.59 -3.31 13.58
N VAL A 253 38.66 -4.62 13.83
CA VAL A 253 39.92 -5.32 14.14
C VAL A 253 40.90 -5.26 12.96
N ARG A 254 40.42 -5.44 11.72
CA ARG A 254 41.29 -5.34 10.52
C ARG A 254 41.85 -3.94 10.34
N GLU A 255 41.02 -2.91 10.50
CA GLU A 255 41.42 -1.50 10.41
C GLU A 255 42.44 -1.15 11.51
N ARG A 256 42.15 -1.55 12.76
CA ARG A 256 43.08 -1.37 13.88
C ARG A 256 44.43 -2.06 13.62
N ASN A 257 44.41 -3.29 13.14
CA ASN A 257 45.64 -4.01 12.81
C ASN A 257 46.41 -3.35 11.64
N ALA A 258 45.71 -2.78 10.65
CA ALA A 258 46.35 -2.07 9.54
C ALA A 258 46.97 -0.74 9.99
N THR A 259 46.26 0.03 10.81
CA THR A 259 46.75 1.29 11.38
C THR A 259 47.93 1.07 12.33
N GLU A 260 47.87 0.05 13.19
CA GLU A 260 48.99 -0.32 14.05
C GLU A 260 50.23 -0.76 13.25
N ARG A 261 50.07 -1.52 12.15
CA ARG A 261 51.19 -1.87 11.26
C ARG A 261 51.80 -0.64 10.61
N LEU A 262 50.97 0.25 10.07
CA LEU A 262 51.43 1.49 9.43
C LEU A 262 52.18 2.37 10.42
N HIS A 263 51.66 2.50 11.65
CA HIS A 263 52.32 3.27 12.70
C HIS A 263 53.70 2.67 13.06
N ARG A 264 53.80 1.35 13.22
CA ARG A 264 55.09 0.68 13.49
C ARG A 264 56.08 0.86 12.35
N GLU A 265 55.65 0.74 11.09
CA GLU A 265 56.52 1.01 9.95
C GLU A 265 57.00 2.46 9.91
N GLN A 266 56.12 3.41 10.24
CA GLN A 266 56.47 4.81 10.32
C GLN A 266 57.50 5.08 11.42
N GLU A 267 57.30 4.52 12.62
CA GLU A 267 58.28 4.62 13.72
C GLU A 267 59.65 4.04 13.34
N ILE A 268 59.69 2.92 12.61
CA ILE A 268 60.95 2.32 12.13
C ILE A 268 61.61 3.25 11.12
N ARG A 269 60.88 3.74 10.11
CA ARG A 269 61.40 4.68 9.12
C ARG A 269 61.92 5.96 9.77
N ASP A 270 61.21 6.50 10.76
CA ASP A 270 61.64 7.71 11.47
C ASP A 270 62.94 7.46 12.25
N LYS A 271 63.06 6.30 12.93
CA LYS A 271 64.32 5.90 13.59
C LYS A 271 65.48 5.73 12.61
N GLU A 272 65.24 5.10 11.46
CA GLU A 272 66.25 4.93 10.41
C GLU A 272 66.68 6.29 9.84
N MET A 273 65.75 7.18 9.53
CA MET A 273 66.02 8.54 9.05
C MET A 273 66.79 9.35 10.09
N HIS A 274 66.45 9.22 11.38
CA HIS A 274 67.18 9.86 12.47
C HIS A 274 68.61 9.34 12.59
N SER A 275 68.80 8.02 12.51
CA SER A 275 70.12 7.39 12.53
C SER A 275 70.97 7.85 11.35
N GLN A 276 70.43 7.81 10.13
CA GLN A 276 71.11 8.31 8.92
C GLN A 276 71.48 9.79 9.02
N ARG A 277 70.58 10.62 9.57
CA ARG A 277 70.88 12.04 9.79
C ARG A 277 72.03 12.21 10.79
N GLN A 278 72.05 11.41 11.85
CA GLN A 278 73.10 11.46 12.87
C GLN A 278 74.46 11.05 12.29
N THR A 279 74.53 9.97 11.51
CA THR A 279 75.77 9.54 10.86
C THR A 279 76.29 10.61 9.89
N LEU A 280 75.41 11.22 9.08
CA LEU A 280 75.80 12.33 8.20
C LEU A 280 76.34 13.54 8.99
N GLN A 281 75.74 13.84 10.15
CA GLN A 281 76.19 14.93 10.99
C GLN A 281 77.56 14.66 11.64
N GLU A 282 77.84 13.40 11.98
CA GLU A 282 79.15 12.94 12.45
C GLU A 282 80.20 13.03 11.33
N GLU A 283 79.88 12.58 10.11
CA GLU A 283 80.73 12.70 8.93
C GLU A 283 81.07 14.16 8.61
N ILE A 284 80.07 15.05 8.61
CA ILE A 284 80.27 16.50 8.42
C ILE A 284 81.20 17.06 9.49
N SER A 285 81.02 16.66 10.76
CA SER A 285 81.86 17.12 11.86
C SER A 285 83.32 16.65 11.71
N CYS A 286 83.51 15.40 11.26
CA CYS A 286 84.82 14.84 10.96
C CYS A 286 85.51 15.58 9.80
N ILE A 287 84.77 15.90 8.73
CA ILE A 287 85.27 16.70 7.60
C ILE A 287 85.68 18.09 8.07
N HIS A 288 84.85 18.78 8.85
CA HIS A 288 85.20 20.09 9.40
C HIS A 288 86.46 20.05 10.28
N GLN A 289 86.63 19.01 11.10
CA GLN A 289 87.83 18.84 11.91
C GLN A 289 89.07 18.65 11.03
N ARG A 290 88.98 17.80 10.01
CA ARG A 290 90.08 17.56 9.07
C ARG A 290 90.41 18.80 8.24
N GLU A 291 89.41 19.55 7.82
CA GLU A 291 89.60 20.84 7.15
C GLU A 291 90.33 21.83 8.06
N ALA A 292 89.98 21.89 9.35
CA ALA A 292 90.66 22.74 10.33
C ALA A 292 92.11 22.29 10.61
N GLU A 293 92.41 20.99 10.58
CA GLU A 293 93.77 20.45 10.68
C GLU A 293 94.61 20.83 9.45
N VAL A 294 94.10 20.57 8.25
CA VAL A 294 94.78 20.93 6.99
C VAL A 294 95.04 22.43 6.92
N LYS A 295 94.08 23.26 7.34
CA LYS A 295 94.25 24.71 7.40
C LYS A 295 95.37 25.12 8.36
N ARG A 296 95.42 24.53 9.56
CA ARG A 296 96.51 24.77 10.53
C ARG A 296 97.86 24.35 9.99
N GLU A 297 97.97 23.17 9.37
CA GLU A 297 99.21 22.70 8.74
C GLU A 297 99.65 23.61 7.60
N ALA A 298 98.71 24.06 6.75
CA ALA A 298 98.99 25.01 5.68
C ALA A 298 99.52 26.35 6.24
N GLU A 299 98.94 26.87 7.32
CA GLU A 299 99.42 28.09 7.99
C GLU A 299 100.84 27.93 8.57
N VAL A 300 101.12 26.80 9.22
CA VAL A 300 102.46 26.48 9.76
C VAL A 300 103.48 26.34 8.64
N ASN A 301 103.15 25.59 7.58
CA ASN A 301 104.00 25.43 6.41
C ASN A 301 104.27 26.76 5.70
N GLN A 302 103.25 27.62 5.58
CA GLN A 302 103.41 28.95 5.02
C GLN A 302 104.36 29.82 5.87
N ARG A 303 104.25 29.77 7.21
CA ARG A 303 105.18 30.47 8.12
C ARG A 303 106.61 29.91 8.01
N SER A 304 106.76 28.59 7.98
CA SER A 304 108.06 27.92 7.82
C SER A 304 108.73 28.31 6.50
N LYS A 305 107.97 28.31 5.39
CA LYS A 305 108.45 28.76 4.08
C LYS A 305 108.90 30.22 4.11
N ARG A 306 108.12 31.13 4.72
CA ARG A 306 108.53 32.55 4.88
C ARG A 306 109.84 32.70 5.63
N LEU A 307 110.04 31.93 6.72
CA LEU A 307 111.29 31.94 7.49
C LEU A 307 112.48 31.38 6.69
N GLN A 308 112.27 30.32 5.90
CA GLN A 308 113.31 29.80 5.00
C GLN A 308 113.65 30.81 3.89
N ASP A 309 112.65 31.42 3.27
CA ASP A 309 112.83 32.46 2.25
C ASP A 309 113.63 33.65 2.83
N GLN A 310 113.34 34.07 4.07
CA GLN A 310 114.12 35.10 4.78
C GLN A 310 115.58 34.63 5.00
N ARG A 311 115.80 33.42 5.54
CA ARG A 311 117.17 32.89 5.73
C ARG A 311 117.96 32.79 4.43
N ILE A 312 117.32 32.44 3.32
CA ILE A 312 117.97 32.40 2.00
C ILE A 312 118.35 33.80 1.56
N LYS A 313 117.45 34.79 1.74
CA LYS A 313 117.75 36.20 1.45
C LYS A 313 118.94 36.70 2.28
N ASP A 314 118.94 36.48 3.59
CA ASP A 314 120.02 36.88 4.48
C ASP A 314 121.36 36.27 4.02
N LYS A 315 121.38 34.95 3.73
CA LYS A 315 122.57 34.29 3.18
C LYS A 315 122.99 34.84 1.81
N MET A 316 122.05 35.18 0.94
CA MET A 316 122.37 35.78 -0.35
C MET A 316 122.99 37.17 -0.17
N GLU A 317 122.50 37.97 0.78
CA GLU A 317 123.07 39.27 1.13
C GLU A 317 124.47 39.13 1.72
N ASP A 318 124.68 38.18 2.64
CA ASP A 318 125.99 37.85 3.19
C ASP A 318 126.99 37.42 2.10
N LEU A 319 126.56 36.55 1.19
CA LEU A 319 127.39 36.11 0.06
C LEU A 319 127.73 37.27 -0.88
N LYS A 320 126.78 38.16 -1.17
CA LYS A 320 127.02 39.37 -1.97
C LYS A 320 128.03 40.29 -1.28
N HIS A 321 127.91 40.51 0.02
CA HIS A 321 128.88 41.30 0.80
C HIS A 321 130.27 40.68 0.72
N ARG A 322 130.37 39.35 0.87
CA ARG A 322 131.63 38.62 0.79
C ARG A 322 132.23 38.66 -0.62
N GLU A 323 131.41 38.55 -1.66
CA GLU A 323 131.84 38.69 -3.05
C GLU A 323 132.37 40.09 -3.35
N LEU A 324 131.69 41.13 -2.86
CA LEU A 324 132.17 42.52 -2.95
C LEU A 324 133.50 42.72 -2.20
N GLU A 325 133.64 42.10 -1.03
CA GLU A 325 134.88 42.18 -0.25
C GLU A 325 136.05 41.45 -0.92
N ILE A 326 135.81 40.26 -1.48
CA ILE A 326 136.81 39.54 -2.29
C ILE A 326 137.18 40.36 -3.53
N LYS A 327 136.21 40.91 -4.27
CA LYS A 327 136.49 41.81 -5.41
C LYS A 327 137.32 43.02 -5.01
N ARG A 328 137.07 43.60 -3.84
CA ARG A 328 137.88 44.70 -3.30
C ARG A 328 139.32 44.23 -3.04
N GLN A 329 139.49 43.08 -2.38
CA GLN A 329 140.81 42.50 -2.12
C GLN A 329 141.54 42.13 -3.42
N GLU A 330 140.87 41.54 -4.40
CA GLU A 330 141.41 41.23 -5.74
C GLU A 330 141.88 42.50 -6.45
N LEU A 331 141.08 43.56 -6.42
CA LEU A 331 141.47 44.87 -6.96
C LEU A 331 142.69 45.45 -6.23
N GLU A 332 142.73 45.37 -4.90
CA GLU A 332 143.89 45.78 -4.10
C GLU A 332 145.15 44.95 -4.45
N PHE A 333 145.01 43.63 -4.64
CA PHE A 333 146.11 42.76 -5.07
C PHE A 333 146.56 43.07 -6.50
N GLN A 334 145.65 43.31 -7.43
CA GLN A 334 145.98 43.73 -8.80
C GLN A 334 146.73 45.07 -8.81
N GLN A 335 146.27 46.06 -8.04
CA GLN A 335 146.98 47.33 -7.88
C GLN A 335 148.39 47.12 -7.28
N ARG A 336 148.53 46.23 -6.29
CA ARG A 336 149.87 45.88 -5.75
C ARG A 336 150.75 45.21 -6.80
N LEU A 337 150.21 44.30 -7.60
CA LEU A 337 150.94 43.61 -8.67
C LEU A 337 151.37 44.60 -9.77
N GLU A 338 150.48 45.52 -10.18
CA GLU A 338 150.78 46.60 -11.13
C GLU A 338 151.88 47.53 -10.60
N ASN A 339 151.85 47.86 -9.31
CA ASN A 339 152.87 48.68 -8.66
C ASN A 339 154.23 47.96 -8.53
N GLU A 340 154.25 46.63 -8.40
CA GLU A 340 155.47 45.82 -8.40
C GLU A 340 156.04 45.59 -9.80
N MET A 341 155.19 45.50 -10.82
CA MET A 341 155.58 45.37 -12.25
C MET A 341 156.02 46.70 -12.89
N ALA A 342 155.81 47.84 -12.20
CA ALA A 342 156.23 49.18 -12.63
C ALA A 342 157.58 49.63 -12.01
N LYS A 343 158.29 48.73 -11.33
CA LYS A 343 159.71 48.84 -10.94
C LYS A 343 160.55 47.95 -11.82
#